data_AF-A0A857FIZ0-F1
#
_entry.id   AF-A0A857FIZ0-F1
#
_cell.length_a   1.000
_cell.length_b   1.000
_cell.length_c   1.000
_cell.angle_alpha   90.00
_cell.angle_beta   90.00
_cell.angle_gamma   90.00
#
_symmetry.space_group_name_H-M   'P 1'
#
loop_
_entity.id
_entity.type
_entity.pdbx_description
1 polymer ?
#
loop_
_entity_poly.entity_id
_entity_poly.type
_entity_poly.pdbx_seq_one_letter_code
_entity_poly.pdbx_strand_id
1 'polypeptide(L)' 'MVEALPTIEKGVPMPSIQTKSTGPRYNLMLDMDLGDSFSISARELKTWNNTAKRVRMKHPARKYAYRKTETGYRFWRVA' A
#
# COMPACT_ATOMS: atom_id res chain seq x y z
N MET A 1 16.14 3.73 -19.44
CA MET A 1 15.23 4.76 -18.88
C MET A 1 14.43 4.08 -17.78
N VAL A 2 14.62 4.48 -16.52
CA VAL A 2 13.88 3.92 -15.39
C VAL A 2 12.65 4.79 -15.22
N GLU A 3 11.48 4.30 -15.62
CA GLU A 3 10.21 5.00 -15.42
C GLU A 3 10.03 5.29 -13.92
N ALA A 4 9.97 6.58 -13.59
CA ALA A 4 9.64 7.04 -12.26
C ALA A 4 8.23 6.55 -11.90
N LEU A 5 8.13 5.81 -10.79
CA LEU A 5 6.85 5.35 -10.25
C LEU A 5 5.98 6.57 -9.90
N PRO A 6 4.66 6.53 -10.16
CA PRO A 6 3.77 7.67 -9.99
C PRO A 6 3.50 7.90 -8.50
N THR A 7 4.32 8.72 -7.86
CA THR A 7 4.10 9.18 -6.49
C THR A 7 4.61 10.60 -6.38
N ILE A 8 3.70 11.59 -6.32
CA ILE A 8 3.82 12.88 -5.59
C ILE A 8 2.60 13.83 -5.78
N GLU A 9 1.69 13.66 -6.76
CA GLU A 9 0.76 14.77 -7.11
C GLU A 9 -0.67 14.81 -6.52
N LYS A 10 -1.07 13.90 -5.63
CA LYS A 10 -2.41 14.01 -5.00
C LYS A 10 -2.22 14.13 -3.50
N GLY A 11 -2.74 15.20 -2.89
CA GLY A 11 -2.69 15.53 -1.45
C GLY A 11 -3.35 14.51 -0.53
N VAL A 12 -3.01 13.23 -0.70
CA VAL A 12 -3.43 12.11 0.13
C VAL A 12 -2.51 12.11 1.35
N PRO A 13 -3.02 12.43 2.55
CA PRO A 13 -2.21 12.40 3.75
C PRO A 13 -1.72 10.97 4.00
N MET A 14 -0.48 10.86 4.44
CA MET A 14 0.08 9.58 4.89
C MET A 14 -0.53 9.26 6.26
N PRO A 15 -1.32 8.18 6.41
CA PRO A 15 -2.01 7.89 7.67
C PRO A 15 -1.04 7.43 8.76
N SER A 16 -1.49 7.51 10.02
CA SER A 16 -0.87 6.82 11.14
C SER A 16 -0.82 5.31 10.88
N ILE A 17 0.20 4.63 11.39
CA ILE A 17 0.27 3.16 11.29
C ILE A 17 -0.89 2.57 12.08
N GLN A 18 -1.79 1.88 11.38
CA GLN A 18 -2.91 1.16 11.94
C GLN A 18 -2.87 -0.22 11.31
N THR A 19 -2.09 -1.11 11.92
CA THR A 19 -2.07 -2.53 11.52
C THR A 19 -3.04 -3.30 12.39
N LYS A 20 -4.21 -3.62 11.84
CA LYS A 20 -4.98 -4.77 12.28
C LYS A 20 -4.63 -5.95 11.36
N SER A 21 -4.42 -7.12 11.96
CA SER A 21 -4.31 -8.45 11.32
C SER A 21 -2.91 -9.01 11.03
N THR A 22 -2.71 -10.20 11.59
CA THR A 22 -1.74 -11.24 11.23
C THR A 22 -2.38 -12.16 10.19
N GLY A 23 -1.78 -12.28 9.00
CA GLY A 23 -2.30 -13.18 7.96
C GLY A 23 -1.57 -13.04 6.62
N PRO A 24 -1.99 -13.80 5.59
CA PRO A 24 -1.44 -13.70 4.25
C PRO A 24 -1.63 -12.30 3.65
N ARG A 25 -0.63 -11.80 2.90
CA ARG A 25 -0.62 -10.42 2.34
C ARG A 25 -1.89 -10.02 1.60
N TYR A 26 -2.48 -10.96 0.86
CA TYR A 26 -3.71 -10.73 0.10
C TYR A 26 -4.90 -10.45 1.03
N ASN A 27 -5.04 -11.25 2.09
CA ASN A 27 -6.10 -11.07 3.08
C ASN A 27 -5.91 -9.77 3.85
N LEU A 28 -4.68 -9.46 4.25
CA LEU A 28 -4.38 -8.16 4.89
C LEU A 28 -4.92 -7.00 4.03
N MET A 29 -4.67 -7.01 2.72
CA MET A 29 -5.16 -5.95 1.84
C MET A 29 -6.70 -5.90 1.76
N LEU A 30 -7.38 -7.05 1.83
CA LEU A 30 -8.83 -7.10 1.89
C LEU A 30 -9.38 -6.64 3.25
N ASP A 31 -8.65 -6.85 4.33
CA ASP A 31 -9.11 -6.50 5.68
C ASP A 31 -8.86 -5.03 6.02
N MET A 32 -7.95 -4.34 5.31
CA MET A 32 -7.68 -2.92 5.52
C MET A 32 -8.90 -2.05 5.26
N ASP A 33 -9.23 -1.22 6.24
CA ASP A 33 -10.18 -0.12 6.12
C ASP A 33 -9.56 1.09 5.40
N LEU A 34 -10.39 2.05 5.00
CA LEU A 34 -9.91 3.27 4.37
C LEU A 34 -9.03 4.05 5.36
N GLY A 35 -7.79 4.36 4.96
CA GLY A 35 -6.83 5.03 5.83
C GLY A 35 -5.96 4.09 6.67
N ASP A 36 -6.22 2.78 6.67
CA ASP A 36 -5.31 1.83 7.31
C ASP A 36 -3.95 1.84 6.61
N SER A 37 -2.87 1.80 7.40
CA SER A 37 -1.51 1.85 6.89
C SER A 37 -0.55 0.96 7.67
N PHE A 38 0.49 0.50 6.99
CA PHE A 38 1.55 -0.33 7.56
C PHE A 38 2.92 -0.01 6.95
N SER A 39 3.97 -0.37 7.69
CA SER A 39 5.36 -0.22 7.25
C SER A 39 5.82 -1.45 6.49
N ILE A 40 6.57 -1.23 5.42
CA ILE A 40 7.23 -2.30 4.66
C ILE A 40 8.68 -1.95 4.42
N SER A 41 9.53 -2.98 4.38
CA SER A 41 10.91 -2.80 3.97
C SER A 41 11.03 -2.52 2.47
N ALA A 42 12.14 -1.91 2.04
CA ALA A 42 12.38 -1.66 0.61
C ALA A 42 12.39 -2.95 -0.24
N ARG A 43 12.81 -4.08 0.36
CA ARG A 43 12.85 -5.39 -0.30
C ARG A 43 11.46 -5.93 -0.63
N GLU A 44 10.45 -5.55 0.16
CA GLU A 44 9.10 -6.06 0.03
C GLU A 44 8.19 -5.21 -0.86
N LEU A 45 8.62 -3.99 -1.23
CA LEU A 45 7.80 -3.05 -2.00
C LEU A 45 7.24 -3.67 -3.28
N LYS A 46 8.07 -4.37 -4.05
CA LYS A 46 7.65 -5.03 -5.29
C LYS A 46 6.56 -6.07 -5.04
N THR A 47 6.68 -6.85 -3.97
CA THR A 47 5.72 -7.90 -3.59
C THR A 47 4.39 -7.30 -3.14
N TRP A 48 4.42 -6.24 -2.33
CA TRP A 48 3.21 -5.56 -1.89
C TRP A 48 2.49 -4.85 -3.04
N ASN A 49 3.24 -4.19 -3.93
CA ASN A 49 2.67 -3.57 -5.12
C ASN A 49 2.00 -4.60 -6.04
N ASN A 50 2.62 -5.77 -6.25
CA ASN A 50 2.01 -6.86 -7.02
C ASN A 50 0.74 -7.41 -6.35
N THR A 51 0.74 -7.53 -5.03
CA THR A 51 -0.46 -7.94 -4.27
C THR A 51 -1.58 -6.91 -4.44
N ALA A 52 -1.29 -5.62 -4.31
CA ALA A 52 -2.26 -4.54 -4.51
C ALA A 52 -2.86 -4.55 -5.92
N LYS A 53 -2.03 -4.79 -6.95
CA LYS A 53 -2.50 -4.96 -8.33
C LYS A 53 -3.46 -6.14 -8.46
N ARG A 54 -3.14 -7.29 -7.86
CA ARG A 54 -4.03 -8.48 -7.86
C ARG A 54 -5.35 -8.20 -7.16
N VAL A 55 -5.32 -7.52 -6.02
CA VAL A 55 -6.53 -7.12 -5.30
C VAL A 55 -7.37 -6.18 -6.16
N ARG A 56 -6.75 -5.16 -6.78
CA ARG A 56 -7.45 -4.21 -7.66
C ARG A 56 -8.10 -4.89 -8.88
N MET A 57 -7.48 -5.92 -9.45
CA MET A 57 -8.07 -6.68 -10.56
C MET A 57 -9.38 -7.38 -10.15
N LYS A 58 -9.47 -7.88 -8.91
CA LYS A 58 -10.68 -8.54 -8.38
C LYS A 58 -11.65 -7.58 -7.71
N HIS A 59 -11.15 -6.47 -7.17
CA HIS A 59 -11.89 -5.46 -6.42
C HIS A 59 -11.47 -4.06 -6.90
N PRO A 60 -11.99 -3.58 -8.03
CA PRO A 60 -11.55 -2.31 -8.66
C PRO A 60 -11.75 -1.07 -7.79
N ALA A 61 -12.72 -1.12 -6.86
CA ALA A 61 -12.96 -0.06 -5.88
C ALA A 61 -11.80 0.08 -4.89
N ARG A 62 -11.05 -0.99 -4.60
CA ARG A 62 -9.93 -0.98 -3.67
C ARG A 62 -8.68 -0.41 -4.32
N LYS A 63 -8.20 0.71 -3.78
CA LYS A 63 -6.99 1.40 -4.23
C LYS A 63 -6.02 1.55 -3.07
N TYR A 64 -4.74 1.46 -3.39
CA TYR A 64 -3.67 1.58 -2.42
C TYR A 64 -2.59 2.53 -2.92
N ALA A 65 -1.90 3.16 -1.97
CA ALA A 65 -0.78 4.04 -2.21
C ALA A 65 0.40 3.64 -1.32
N TYR A 66 1.59 4.08 -1.69
CA TYR A 66 2.76 3.99 -0.83
C TYR A 66 3.64 5.23 -0.97
N ARG A 67 4.45 5.48 0.05
CA ARG A 67 5.43 6.57 0.08
C ARG A 67 6.70 6.12 0.79
N LYS A 68 7.86 6.58 0.32
CA LYS A 68 9.15 6.32 0.95
C LYS A 68 9.24 7.04 2.30
N THR A 69 9.76 6.35 3.30
CA THR A 69 10.11 6.88 4.63
C THR A 69 11.62 6.70 4.85
N GLU A 70 12.15 7.18 5.98
CA GLU A 70 13.58 7.03 6.32
C GLU A 70 14.02 5.55 6.36
N THR A 71 13.15 4.67 6.85
CA THR A 71 13.46 3.25 7.11
C THR A 71 12.88 2.28 6.07
N GLY A 72 12.16 2.77 5.06
CA GLY A 72 11.49 1.92 4.08
C GLY A 72 10.34 2.62 3.36
N TYR A 73 9.15 2.03 3.41
CA TYR A 73 7.95 2.60 2.81
C TYR A 73 6.75 2.47 3.76
N ARG A 74 5.85 3.44 3.68
CA ARG A 74 4.49 3.36 4.23
C ARG A 74 3.55 2.97 3.11
N PHE A 75 2.71 1.96 3.34
CA PHE A 75 1.71 1.48 2.38
C PHE A 75 0.32 1.62 3.02
N TRP A 76 -0.68 2.11 2.29
CA TRP A 76 -2.02 2.34 2.85
C TRP A 76 -3.14 2.23 1.81
N ARG A 77 -4.36 2.00 2.30
CA ARG A 77 -5.57 1.99 1.47
C ARG A 77 -6.13 3.41 1.31
N VAL A 78 -6.45 3.79 0.07
CA VAL A 78 -6.92 5.14 -0.31
C VAL A 78 -8.31 5.16 -0.96
N ALA A 79 -8.85 3.99 -1.34
CA ALA A 79 -10.24 3.76 -1.70
C ALA A 79 -10.58 2.28 -1.47
#